data_AF-A0A552LSQ1-F1
#
_entry.id   AF-A0A552LSQ1-F1
#
_cell.length_a   1.000
_cell.length_b   1.000
_cell.length_c   1.000
_cell.angle_alpha   90.00
_cell.angle_beta   90.00
_cell.angle_gamma   90.00
#
_symmetry.space_group_name_H-M   'P 1'
#
loop_
_entity.id
_entity.type
_entity.pdbx_description
1 polymer ?
#
loop_
_entity_poly.entity_id
_entity_poly.type
_entity_poly.pdbx_seq_one_letter_code
_entity_poly.pdbx_strand_id
1 'polypeptide(L)'
;MTLTFNPEKYKELLARHLPKVIKTEAENEKALAIVEELMHRQQRTPEEDELYELLIFLIGNFEKSFYLQESTTPHSMLLFLMEQQSVNKKDIARILGSD
;
A
#
# COMPACT_ATOMS: atom_id res chain seq x y z
N MET A 1 -10.25 10.12 32.36
CA MET A 1 -10.76 10.44 31.01
C MET A 1 -9.76 11.38 30.37
N THR A 2 -8.70 10.86 29.78
CA THR A 2 -7.63 11.69 29.20
C THR A 2 -7.98 12.01 27.76
N LEU A 3 -8.23 13.28 27.47
CA LEU A 3 -8.34 13.82 26.12
C LEU A 3 -6.98 13.60 25.41
N THR A 4 -6.83 12.52 24.64
CA THR A 4 -5.54 12.04 24.12
C THR A 4 -5.20 12.51 22.71
N PHE A 5 -6.10 13.16 21.98
CA PHE A 5 -5.86 13.65 20.62
C PHE A 5 -5.75 15.17 20.60
N ASN A 6 -4.61 15.69 20.13
CA ASN A 6 -4.35 17.11 20.01
C ASN A 6 -4.44 17.56 18.54
N PRO A 7 -5.49 18.32 18.18
CA PRO A 7 -5.69 18.76 16.80
C PRO A 7 -4.61 19.73 16.29
N GLU A 8 -3.96 20.51 17.17
CA GLU A 8 -2.88 21.41 16.75
C GLU A 8 -1.62 20.61 16.37
N LYS A 9 -1.28 19.57 17.15
CA LYS A 9 -0.18 18.65 16.77
C LYS A 9 -0.47 17.94 15.46
N TYR A 10 -1.71 17.48 15.28
CA TYR A 10 -2.09 16.83 14.04
C TYR A 10 -2.02 17.81 12.85
N LYS A 11 -2.44 19.06 13.03
CA LYS A 11 -2.31 20.12 12.02
C LYS A 11 -0.85 20.40 11.66
N GLU A 12 0.07 20.42 12.63
CA GLU A 12 1.51 20.55 12.38
C GLU A 12 2.05 19.36 11.56
N LEU A 13 1.64 18.13 11.89
CA LEU A 13 1.99 16.94 11.13
C LEU A 13 1.47 17.00 9.69
N LEU A 14 0.22 17.40 9.50
CA LEU A 14 -0.38 17.58 8.18
C LEU A 14 0.33 18.69 7.39
N ALA A 15 0.71 19.79 8.03
CA ALA A 15 1.44 20.88 7.37
C ALA A 15 2.87 20.47 6.98
N ARG A 16 3.49 19.57 7.76
CA ARG A 16 4.83 19.04 7.47
C ARG A 16 4.85 18.04 6.31
N HIS A 17 3.87 17.13 6.27
CA HIS A 17 3.85 16.04 5.29
C HIS A 17 2.96 16.33 4.07
N LEU A 18 2.06 17.32 4.17
CA LEU A 18 1.10 17.75 3.14
C LEU A 18 0.45 16.55 2.41
N PRO A 19 -0.14 15.58 3.14
CA PRO A 19 -0.73 14.40 2.52
C PRO A 19 -1.84 14.84 1.56
N LYS A 20 -1.78 14.29 0.36
CA LYS A 20 -2.76 14.54 -0.71
C LYS A 20 -3.09 13.23 -1.39
N VAL A 21 -4.20 13.23 -2.12
CA VAL A 21 -4.56 12.12 -3.00
C VAL A 21 -3.40 11.84 -3.95
N ILE A 22 -2.89 10.61 -3.86
CA ILE A 22 -1.76 10.13 -4.66
C ILE A 22 -2.28 9.82 -6.07
N LYS A 23 -1.61 10.38 -7.09
CA LYS A 23 -1.98 10.21 -8.51
C LYS A 23 -0.84 9.69 -9.36
N THR A 24 0.38 9.70 -8.82
CA THR A 24 1.59 9.32 -9.53
C THR A 24 2.44 8.41 -8.65
N GLU A 25 3.26 7.57 -9.29
CA GLU A 25 4.19 6.67 -8.60
C GLU A 25 5.16 7.43 -7.70
N ALA A 26 5.72 8.55 -8.18
CA ALA A 26 6.62 9.39 -7.38
C ALA A 26 5.97 10.02 -6.13
N GLU A 27 4.64 10.23 -6.15
CA GLU A 27 3.89 10.62 -4.95
C GLU A 27 3.67 9.42 -4.00
N ASN A 28 3.47 8.23 -4.56
CA ASN A 28 3.33 6.98 -3.81
C ASN A 28 4.63 6.64 -3.06
N GLU A 29 5.78 6.70 -3.72
CA GLU A 29 7.09 6.45 -3.12
C GLU A 29 7.37 7.41 -1.96
N LYS A 30 7.02 8.69 -2.11
CA LYS A 30 7.15 9.68 -1.01
C LYS A 30 6.26 9.34 0.17
N ALA A 31 5.02 8.93 -0.08
CA ALA A 31 4.10 8.54 0.98
C ALA A 31 4.59 7.26 1.69
N LEU A 32 5.10 6.28 0.94
CA LEU A 32 5.71 5.06 1.47
C LEU A 32 6.91 5.36 2.37
N ALA A 33 7.81 6.26 1.97
CA ALA A 33 8.96 6.64 2.78
C ALA A 33 8.54 7.24 4.15
N ILE A 34 7.45 8.02 4.19
CA ILE A 34 6.91 8.58 5.44
C ILE A 34 6.30 7.46 6.30
N VAL A 35 5.56 6.53 5.69
CA VAL A 35 4.99 5.36 6.37
C VAL A 35 6.09 4.49 6.97
N GLU A 36 7.20 4.26 6.26
CA GLU A 36 8.36 3.52 6.76
C GLU A 36 9.02 4.23 7.95
N GLU A 37 9.20 5.56 7.88
CA GLU A 37 9.75 6.34 8.99
C GLU A 37 8.86 6.19 10.24
N LEU A 38 7.55 6.31 10.08
CA LEU A 38 6.59 6.10 11.15
C LEU A 38 6.58 4.64 11.62
N MET A 39 6.76 3.66 10.72
CA MET A 39 6.86 2.22 11.01
C MET A 39 7.92 1.92 12.06
N HIS A 40 9.08 2.56 11.95
CA HIS A 40 10.22 2.31 12.82
C HIS A 40 10.20 3.08 14.15
N ARG A 41 9.22 3.96 14.39
CA ARG A 41 9.10 4.66 15.69
C ARG A 41 8.56 3.72 16.78
N GLN A 42 9.27 3.67 17.91
CA GLN A 42 8.93 2.79 19.04
C GLN A 42 7.68 3.21 19.82
N GLN A 43 7.38 4.51 19.86
CA GLN A 43 6.22 5.08 20.56
C GLN A 43 5.66 6.20 19.69
N ARG A 44 4.57 5.90 18.98
CA ARG A 44 3.84 6.91 18.21
C ARG A 44 2.86 7.64 19.10
N THR A 45 2.68 8.92 18.82
CA THR A 45 1.57 9.67 19.41
C THR A 45 0.27 9.33 18.68
N PRO A 46 -0.90 9.53 19.30
CA PRO A 46 -2.18 9.31 18.63
C PRO A 46 -2.34 10.08 17.31
N GLU A 47 -1.71 11.25 17.18
CA GLU A 47 -1.71 12.04 15.95
C GLU A 47 -0.82 11.45 14.85
N GLU A 48 0.30 10.83 15.23
CA GLU A 48 1.18 10.12 14.30
C GLU A 48 0.53 8.82 13.80
N ASP A 49 -0.20 8.13 14.67
CA ASP A 49 -1.01 6.96 14.29
C ASP A 49 -2.12 7.34 13.31
N GLU A 50 -2.83 8.45 13.54
CA GLU A 50 -3.86 8.95 12.62
C GLU A 50 -3.25 9.32 11.25
N LEU A 51 -2.10 10.00 11.22
CA LEU A 51 -1.39 10.30 9.97
C LEU A 51 -0.94 9.02 9.26
N TYR A 52 -0.41 8.06 10.01
CA TYR A 52 0.03 6.77 9.49
C TYR A 52 -1.12 6.02 8.81
N GLU A 53 -2.28 5.93 9.47
CA GLU A 53 -3.47 5.29 8.92
C GLU A 53 -3.97 6.02 7.66
N LEU A 54 -3.99 7.35 7.67
CA LEU A 54 -4.35 8.15 6.50
C LEU A 54 -3.42 7.86 5.31
N LEU A 55 -2.10 7.82 5.52
CA LEU A 55 -1.13 7.57 4.47
C LEU A 55 -1.27 6.15 3.89
N ILE A 56 -1.45 5.14 4.74
CA ILE A 56 -1.73 3.76 4.29
C ILE A 56 -2.98 3.72 3.42
N PHE A 57 -4.06 4.40 3.84
CA PHE A 57 -5.29 4.43 3.06
C PHE A 57 -5.09 5.08 1.69
N LEU A 58 -4.37 6.20 1.63
CA LEU A 58 -4.09 6.91 0.37
C LEU A 58 -3.23 6.08 -0.58
N ILE A 59 -2.17 5.43 -0.07
CA ILE A 59 -1.30 4.52 -0.82
C ILE A 59 -2.12 3.37 -1.37
N GLY A 60 -2.83 2.64 -0.50
CA GLY A 60 -3.63 1.49 -0.93
C GLY A 60 -4.69 1.84 -1.96
N ASN A 61 -5.31 3.02 -1.86
CA ASN A 61 -6.27 3.49 -2.86
C ASN A 61 -5.62 3.78 -4.22
N PHE A 62 -4.42 4.36 -4.23
CA PHE A 62 -3.65 4.55 -5.46
C PHE A 62 -3.22 3.21 -6.07
N GLU A 63 -2.58 2.34 -5.29
CA GLU A 63 -2.08 1.04 -5.73
C GLU A 63 -3.19 0.16 -6.32
N LYS A 64 -4.36 0.15 -5.68
CA LYS A 64 -5.53 -0.59 -6.14
C LYS A 64 -6.12 -0.02 -7.43
N SER A 65 -5.86 1.23 -7.79
CA SER A 65 -6.30 1.80 -9.06
C SER A 65 -5.23 1.62 -10.13
N PHE A 66 -3.97 1.90 -9.77
CA PHE A 66 -2.82 1.93 -10.64
C PHE A 66 -2.38 0.52 -11.05
N TYR A 67 -2.07 -0.36 -10.09
CA TYR A 67 -1.56 -1.71 -10.39
C TYR A 67 -2.65 -2.67 -10.91
N LEU A 68 -3.93 -2.44 -10.57
CA LEU A 68 -5.02 -3.17 -11.23
C LEU A 68 -5.18 -2.78 -12.71
N GLN A 69 -4.95 -1.50 -13.06
CA GLN A 69 -4.98 -1.06 -14.46
C GLN A 69 -3.76 -1.54 -15.25
N GLU A 70 -2.57 -1.54 -14.65
CA GLU A 70 -1.34 -1.87 -15.38
C GLU A 70 -1.11 -3.38 -15.57
N SER A 71 -1.58 -4.24 -14.67
CA SER A 71 -1.14 -5.64 -14.71
C SER A 71 -2.15 -6.64 -14.17
N THR A 72 -3.28 -6.85 -14.86
CA THR A 72 -3.97 -8.14 -14.77
C THR A 72 -4.53 -8.58 -16.10
N THR A 73 -3.64 -8.84 -17.07
CA THR A 73 -4.03 -9.85 -18.07
C THR A 73 -4.14 -11.19 -17.34
N PRO A 74 -5.12 -12.04 -17.65
CA PRO A 74 -5.22 -13.38 -17.06
C PRO A 74 -3.91 -14.17 -17.16
N HIS A 75 -3.10 -13.87 -18.19
CA HIS A 75 -1.77 -14.42 -18.39
C HIS A 75 -0.74 -13.99 -17.34
N SER A 76 -0.62 -12.69 -17.05
CA SER A 76 0.34 -12.17 -16.06
C SER A 76 0.00 -12.63 -14.64
N MET A 77 -1.29 -12.68 -14.31
CA MET A 77 -1.76 -13.22 -13.03
C MET A 77 -1.47 -14.73 -12.91
N LEU A 78 -1.67 -15.50 -13.99
CA LEU A 78 -1.35 -16.93 -14.00
C LEU A 78 0.16 -17.16 -13.79
N LEU A 79 1.02 -16.39 -14.46
CA LEU A 79 2.48 -16.49 -14.28
C LEU A 79 2.91 -16.15 -12.86
N PHE A 80 2.35 -15.10 -12.27
CA PHE A 80 2.62 -14.73 -10.87
C PHE A 80 2.22 -15.86 -9.90
N LEU A 81 1.04 -16.45 -10.08
CA LEU A 81 0.57 -17.58 -9.27
C LEU A 81 1.45 -18.82 -9.46
N MET A 82 1.92 -19.08 -10.68
CA MET A 82 2.86 -20.16 -10.99
C MET A 82 4.19 -20.01 -10.24
N GLU A 83 4.76 -18.80 -10.20
CA GLU A 83 6.00 -18.51 -9.48
C GLU A 83 5.82 -18.67 -7.96
N GLN A 84 4.74 -18.11 -7.40
CA GLN A 84 4.45 -18.21 -5.96
C GLN A 84 4.21 -19.65 -5.49
N GLN A 85 3.59 -20.49 -6.33
CA GLN A 85 3.27 -21.88 -5.99
C GLN A 85 4.31 -22.88 -6.50
N SER A 86 5.38 -22.42 -7.17
CA SER A 86 6.37 -23.28 -7.86
C SER A 86 5.74 -24.30 -8.82
N VAL A 87 4.63 -23.91 -9.47
CA VAL A 87 3.86 -24.77 -10.40
C VAL A 87 4.29 -24.46 -11.84
N ASN A 88 4.57 -25.49 -12.64
CA ASN A 88 4.99 -25.31 -14.02
C ASN A 88 3.82 -25.42 -15.02
N LYS A 89 4.07 -25.07 -16.29
CA LYS A 89 3.03 -25.10 -17.36
C LYS A 89 2.44 -26.50 -17.58
N LYS A 90 3.21 -27.57 -17.36
CA LYS A 90 2.76 -28.96 -17.53
C LYS A 90 1.82 -29.38 -16.39
N ASP A 91 2.08 -28.92 -15.18
CA ASP A 91 1.20 -29.17 -14.03
C ASP A 91 -0.16 -28.50 -14.23
N ILE A 92 -0.17 -27.28 -14.77
CA ILE A 92 -1.41 -26.58 -15.13
C ILE A 92 -2.13 -27.28 -16.29
N ALA A 93 -1.41 -27.71 -17.34
CA ALA A 93 -2.01 -28.45 -18.45
C ALA A 93 -2.69 -29.75 -17.98
N ARG A 94 -2.07 -30.45 -17.01
CA ARG A 94 -2.62 -31.66 -16.37
C ARG A 94 -3.89 -31.39 -15.57
N ILE A 95 -4.00 -30.22 -14.93
CA ILE A 95 -5.21 -29.80 -14.18
C ILE A 95 -6.33 -29.35 -15.13
N LEU A 96 -5.97 -28.67 -16.23
CA LEU A 96 -6.92 -28.16 -17.21
C LEU A 96 -7.39 -29.21 -18.24
N GLY A 97 -6.89 -30.44 -18.15
CA GLY A 97 -7.34 -31.57 -19.00
C GLY A 97 -7.01 -31.41 -20.48
N SER A 98 -5.95 -30.67 -20.80
CA SER A 98 -5.45 -30.56 -22.17
C SER A 98 -4.40 -31.65 -22.40
N ASP A 99 -4.86 -32.84 -22.81
CA ASP A 99 -4.02 -33.86 -23.47
C ASP A 99 -3.73 -33.48 -24.93
#